data_AF-A0A6G6PML6-F1
#
_entry.id   AF-A0A6G6PML6-F1
#
_cell.length_a   1.000
_cell.length_b   1.000
_cell.length_c   1.000
_cell.angle_alpha   90.00
_cell.angle_beta   90.00
_cell.angle_gamma   90.00
#
_symmetry.space_group_name_H-M   'P 1'
#
loop_
_entity.id
_entity.type
_entity.pdbx_description
1 polymer ?
#
loop_
_entity_poly.entity_id
_entity_poly.type
_entity_poly.pdbx_seq_one_letter_code
_entity_poly.pdbx_strand_id
1 'polypeptide(L)'
;MSQWIKYSEQKPEKEGVYLWRMDSKTVDGEKVIARKRMRTRGAGHQSVLSPEFDYWDGYKLHVPEGLEWMEDDKTKPEIDFTGCDDISKCPFCQKTPLLHAYSPFVLPSPRGLNTFNLKCCAWNGSPTYNDPRELIKRWNNAVSK
;
A
#
# COMPACT_ATOMS: atom_id res chain seq x y z
N MET A 1 -7.62 1.07 -21.15
CA MET A 1 -6.76 1.77 -20.17
C MET A 1 -7.59 1.94 -18.92
N SER A 2 -7.25 1.23 -17.84
CA SER A 2 -8.01 1.31 -16.58
C SER A 2 -7.71 2.65 -15.90
N GLN A 3 -8.74 3.44 -15.65
CA GLN A 3 -8.64 4.75 -15.01
C GLN A 3 -8.86 4.60 -13.50
N TRP A 4 -8.16 5.41 -12.71
CA TRP A 4 -8.43 5.55 -11.28
C TRP A 4 -9.77 6.26 -11.06
N ILE A 5 -10.67 5.61 -10.32
CA ILE A 5 -12.02 6.07 -10.02
C ILE A 5 -12.08 6.47 -8.56
N LYS A 6 -12.60 7.66 -8.25
CA LYS A 6 -12.78 8.06 -6.84
C LYS A 6 -13.88 7.21 -6.20
N TYR A 7 -13.59 6.64 -5.04
CA TYR A 7 -14.50 5.79 -4.28
C TYR A 7 -15.77 6.53 -3.83
N SER A 8 -15.67 7.85 -3.62
CA SER A 8 -16.81 8.71 -3.29
C SER A 8 -17.75 8.95 -4.47
N GLU A 9 -17.27 8.86 -5.70
CA GLU A 9 -18.05 9.06 -6.92
C GLU A 9 -18.68 7.74 -7.38
N GLN A 10 -17.89 6.67 -7.38
CA GLN A 10 -18.35 5.33 -7.75
C GLN A 10 -17.60 4.28 -6.94
N LYS A 11 -18.35 3.30 -6.42
CA LYS A 11 -17.80 2.17 -5.65
C LYS A 11 -17.72 0.93 -6.53
N PRO A 12 -16.79 -0.01 -6.25
CA PRO A 12 -16.87 -1.35 -6.83
C PRO A 12 -18.22 -2.00 -6.52
N GLU A 13 -18.83 -2.65 -7.50
CA GLU A 13 -20.16 -3.28 -7.36
C GLU A 13 -20.09 -4.71 -6.82
N LYS A 14 -18.91 -5.33 -6.84
CA LYS A 14 -18.71 -6.75 -6.52
C LYS A 14 -17.58 -6.94 -5.53
N GLU A 15 -17.64 -8.06 -4.82
CA GLU A 15 -16.48 -8.56 -4.10
C GLU A 15 -15.37 -8.94 -5.08
N GLY A 16 -14.13 -8.69 -4.69
CA GLY A 16 -12.99 -8.91 -5.56
C GLY A 16 -11.73 -8.28 -5.05
N VAL A 17 -10.62 -8.55 -5.74
CA VAL A 17 -9.35 -7.86 -5.49
C VAL A 17 -9.29 -6.65 -6.41
N TYR A 18 -8.96 -5.49 -5.83
CA TYR A 18 -8.84 -4.23 -6.54
C TYR A 18 -7.52 -3.57 -6.18
N LEU A 19 -7.06 -2.66 -7.04
CA LEU A 19 -6.01 -1.72 -6.69
C LEU A 19 -6.64 -0.48 -6.08
N TRP A 20 -6.10 -0.06 -4.95
CA TRP A 20 -6.55 1.09 -4.18
C TRP A 20 -5.44 2.11 -4.15
N ARG A 21 -5.76 3.38 -4.36
CA ARG A 21 -4.80 4.48 -4.31
C ARG A 21 -5.28 5.53 -3.32
N MET A 22 -4.40 5.95 -2.43
CA MET A 22 -4.68 6.96 -1.40
C MET A 22 -3.43 7.74 -1.07
N ASP A 23 -3.59 8.90 -0.45
CA ASP A 23 -2.43 9.70 -0.04
C ASP A 23 -1.67 9.01 1.09
N SER A 24 -0.33 9.12 1.05
CA SER A 24 0.54 8.62 2.09
C SER A 24 0.39 9.44 3.37
N LYS A 25 0.30 8.76 4.51
CA LYS A 25 0.23 9.43 5.82
C LYS A 25 1.56 9.96 6.31
N THR A 26 2.67 9.43 5.81
CA THR A 26 4.02 9.79 6.27
C THR A 26 4.81 10.58 5.25
N VAL A 27 4.30 10.69 4.01
CA VAL A 27 5.01 11.33 2.91
C VAL A 27 4.07 12.24 2.14
N ASP A 28 4.14 13.53 2.43
CA ASP A 28 3.31 14.53 1.74
C ASP A 28 3.55 14.51 0.22
N GLY A 29 2.46 14.50 -0.54
CA GLY A 29 2.47 14.51 -2.00
C GLY A 29 2.62 13.13 -2.66
N GLU A 30 2.97 12.08 -1.91
CA GLU A 30 3.05 10.72 -2.43
C GLU A 30 1.76 9.92 -2.18
N LYS A 31 1.51 8.95 -3.05
CA LYS A 31 0.37 8.05 -2.97
C LYS A 31 0.81 6.62 -2.67
N VAL A 32 0.06 5.96 -1.82
CA VAL A 32 0.12 4.52 -1.59
C VAL A 32 -0.81 3.83 -2.57
N ILE A 33 -0.30 2.84 -3.29
CA ILE A 33 -1.10 1.92 -4.08
C ILE A 33 -1.11 0.57 -3.36
N ALA A 34 -2.28 -0.01 -3.10
CA ALA A 34 -2.42 -1.27 -2.40
C ALA A 34 -3.36 -2.21 -3.15
N ARG A 35 -2.94 -3.46 -3.36
CA ARG A 35 -3.79 -4.54 -3.83
C ARG A 35 -4.53 -5.14 -2.65
N LYS A 36 -5.83 -4.87 -2.52
CA LYS A 36 -6.64 -5.28 -1.37
C LYS A 36 -8.05 -5.68 -1.78
N ARG A 37 -8.68 -6.51 -0.96
CA ARG A 37 -10.01 -7.04 -1.24
C ARG A 37 -11.10 -6.02 -0.94
N MET A 38 -12.09 -5.97 -1.82
CA MET A 38 -13.44 -5.52 -1.52
C MET A 38 -14.21 -6.72 -1.00
N ARG A 39 -14.78 -6.61 0.21
CA ARG A 39 -15.48 -7.70 0.91
C ARG A 39 -16.82 -7.23 1.46
N THR A 40 -17.78 -8.14 1.56
CA THR A 40 -18.99 -7.88 2.34
C THR A 40 -18.66 -7.98 3.83
N ARG A 41 -19.11 -6.99 4.59
CA ARG A 41 -19.04 -6.97 6.05
C ARG A 41 -20.41 -6.81 6.67
N GLY A 42 -20.62 -7.46 7.82
CA GLY A 42 -21.78 -7.21 8.66
C GLY A 42 -21.69 -5.83 9.32
N ALA A 43 -22.75 -5.04 9.20
CA ALA A 43 -22.92 -3.70 9.74
C ALA A 43 -24.25 -3.64 10.49
N GLY A 44 -24.30 -4.23 11.69
CA GLY A 44 -25.55 -4.44 12.41
C GLY A 44 -26.46 -5.43 11.68
N HIS A 45 -27.66 -4.99 11.29
CA HIS A 45 -28.63 -5.79 10.53
C HIS A 45 -28.46 -5.73 9.01
N GLN A 46 -27.43 -5.03 8.51
CA GLN A 46 -27.19 -4.85 7.09
C GLN A 46 -25.82 -5.41 6.69
N SER A 47 -25.72 -5.85 5.44
CA SER A 47 -24.46 -6.23 4.80
C SER A 47 -24.00 -5.09 3.90
N VAL A 48 -22.76 -4.64 4.07
CA VAL A 48 -22.19 -3.54 3.29
C VAL A 48 -20.91 -4.02 2.61
N LEU A 49 -20.77 -3.69 1.33
CA LEU A 49 -19.55 -3.94 0.58
C LEU A 49 -18.52 -2.85 0.93
N SER A 50 -17.33 -3.23 1.39
CA SER A 50 -16.27 -2.30 1.77
C SER A 50 -14.87 -2.83 1.46
N PRO A 51 -13.88 -1.94 1.26
CA PRO A 51 -12.48 -2.37 1.21
C PRO A 51 -12.08 -2.99 2.54
N GLU A 52 -11.22 -4.01 2.52
CA GLU A 52 -10.90 -4.76 3.75
C GLU A 52 -10.19 -3.95 4.83
N PHE A 53 -9.60 -2.81 4.45
CA PHE A 53 -8.96 -1.82 5.32
C PHE A 53 -9.90 -0.71 5.79
N ASP A 54 -11.21 -0.90 5.65
CA ASP A 54 -12.23 -0.02 6.22
C ASP A 54 -12.17 0.05 7.76
N TYR A 55 -12.80 1.08 8.31
CA TYR A 55 -13.09 1.16 9.74
C TYR A 55 -14.58 1.42 9.93
N TRP A 56 -15.21 0.68 10.84
CA TRP A 56 -16.61 0.87 11.22
C TRP A 56 -16.68 1.39 12.64
N ASP A 57 -17.31 2.55 12.83
CA ASP A 57 -17.42 3.19 14.15
C ASP A 57 -18.69 2.78 14.93
N GLY A 58 -19.46 1.84 14.40
CA GLY A 58 -20.76 1.44 14.94
C GLY A 58 -21.95 2.01 14.16
N TYR A 59 -21.76 3.14 13.49
CA TYR A 59 -22.83 3.88 12.79
C TYR A 59 -22.56 4.01 11.28
N LYS A 60 -21.31 4.21 10.88
CA LYS A 60 -20.92 4.43 9.49
C LYS A 60 -19.56 3.82 9.13
N LEU A 61 -19.40 3.60 7.83
CA LEU A 61 -18.17 3.12 7.23
C LEU A 61 -17.22 4.29 7.01
N HIS A 62 -15.98 4.14 7.44
CA HIS A 62 -14.89 5.09 7.24
C HIS A 62 -13.83 4.48 6.34
N VAL A 63 -13.54 5.18 5.26
CA VAL A 63 -12.42 4.92 4.37
C VAL A 63 -11.50 6.14 4.34
N PRO A 64 -10.23 6.00 3.94
CA PRO A 64 -9.34 7.15 3.71
C PRO A 64 -9.98 8.21 2.81
N GLU A 65 -9.74 9.48 3.09
CA GLU A 65 -10.15 10.58 2.22
C GLU A 65 -9.41 10.50 0.87
N GLY A 66 -10.08 10.92 -0.20
CA GLY A 66 -9.50 10.89 -1.55
C GLY A 66 -9.22 9.48 -2.09
N LEU A 67 -9.76 8.42 -1.45
CA LEU A 67 -9.56 7.04 -1.89
C LEU A 67 -10.01 6.83 -3.33
N GLU A 68 -9.12 6.28 -4.14
CA GLU A 68 -9.36 5.91 -5.52
C GLU A 68 -9.20 4.39 -5.68
N TRP A 69 -9.85 3.83 -6.70
CA TRP A 69 -9.74 2.41 -7.01
C TRP A 69 -9.68 2.17 -8.52
N MET A 70 -9.18 1.00 -8.89
CA MET A 70 -9.27 0.46 -10.24
C MET A 70 -9.30 -1.08 -10.20
N GLU A 71 -9.73 -1.68 -11.30
CA GLU A 71 -9.64 -3.14 -11.50
C GLU A 71 -8.20 -3.63 -11.34
N ASP A 72 -8.03 -4.79 -10.71
CA ASP A 72 -6.71 -5.38 -10.50
C ASP A 72 -6.11 -5.89 -11.82
N ASP A 73 -5.01 -5.26 -12.23
CA ASP A 73 -4.27 -5.62 -13.44
C ASP A 73 -3.24 -6.73 -13.22
N LYS A 74 -3.11 -7.25 -11.98
CA LYS A 74 -2.13 -8.27 -11.57
C LYS A 74 -0.66 -7.88 -11.72
N THR A 75 -0.36 -6.63 -12.09
CA THR A 75 1.02 -6.16 -12.33
C THR A 75 1.68 -5.61 -11.07
N LYS A 76 0.92 -4.95 -10.21
CA LYS A 76 1.43 -4.31 -9.00
C LYS A 76 1.68 -5.29 -7.86
N PRO A 77 2.66 -5.04 -6.96
CA PRO A 77 2.81 -5.79 -5.72
C PRO A 77 1.64 -5.51 -4.75
N GLU A 78 1.63 -6.18 -3.58
CA GLU A 78 0.57 -5.98 -2.58
C GLU A 78 0.49 -4.54 -2.09
N ILE A 79 1.64 -3.88 -1.94
CA ILE A 79 1.78 -2.49 -1.55
C ILE A 79 2.87 -1.87 -2.44
N ASP A 80 2.58 -0.70 -2.98
CA ASP A 80 3.44 0.09 -3.86
C ASP A 80 3.32 1.57 -3.46
N PHE A 81 4.34 2.36 -3.80
CA PHE A 81 4.42 3.78 -3.48
C PHE A 81 4.80 4.56 -4.72
N THR A 82 4.11 5.67 -4.98
CA THR A 82 4.60 6.61 -6.00
C THR A 82 5.94 7.20 -5.55
N GLY A 83 6.81 7.51 -6.50
CA GLY A 83 8.09 8.17 -6.23
C GLY A 83 9.17 7.28 -5.60
N CYS A 84 8.98 5.95 -5.61
CA CYS A 84 9.91 4.96 -5.02
C CYS A 84 10.50 3.98 -6.05
N ASP A 85 10.53 4.35 -7.33
CA ASP A 85 10.90 3.46 -8.44
C ASP A 85 12.43 3.30 -8.64
N ASP A 86 13.25 4.14 -8.01
CA ASP A 86 14.69 4.27 -8.23
C ASP A 86 15.55 3.41 -7.28
N ILE A 87 15.05 2.25 -6.88
CA ILE A 87 15.77 1.35 -5.96
C ILE A 87 16.91 0.65 -6.71
N SER A 88 18.15 0.90 -6.28
CA SER A 88 19.34 0.25 -6.83
C SER A 88 19.32 -1.26 -6.61
N LYS A 89 19.88 -2.01 -7.55
CA LYS A 89 19.97 -3.48 -7.45
C LYS A 89 20.79 -3.88 -6.23
N CYS A 90 20.40 -4.99 -5.60
CA CYS A 90 21.16 -5.54 -4.48
C CYS A 90 22.48 -6.17 -4.97
N PRO A 91 23.61 -5.87 -4.31
CA PRO A 91 24.93 -6.30 -4.75
C PRO A 91 25.08 -7.83 -4.70
N PHE A 92 24.36 -8.51 -3.81
CA PHE A 92 24.44 -9.97 -3.64
C PHE A 92 23.58 -10.74 -4.66
N CYS A 93 22.31 -10.35 -4.80
CA CYS A 93 21.32 -11.07 -5.60
C CYS A 93 21.16 -10.51 -7.02
N GLN A 94 21.70 -9.31 -7.28
CA GLN A 94 21.54 -8.52 -8.53
C GLN A 94 20.08 -8.23 -8.92
N LYS A 95 19.13 -8.47 -8.01
CA LYS A 95 17.72 -8.15 -8.15
C LYS A 95 17.40 -6.85 -7.40
N THR A 96 16.40 -6.13 -7.89
CA THR A 96 15.86 -4.96 -7.18
C THR A 96 15.18 -5.42 -5.89
N PRO A 97 15.58 -4.90 -4.71
CA PRO A 97 14.87 -5.17 -3.47
C PRO A 97 13.41 -4.75 -3.55
N LEU A 98 12.53 -5.47 -2.84
CA LEU A 98 11.14 -5.07 -2.71
C LEU A 98 10.99 -4.13 -1.51
N LEU A 99 10.29 -3.02 -1.72
CA LEU A 99 9.82 -2.15 -0.66
C LEU A 99 8.68 -2.86 0.07
N HIS A 100 8.85 -3.08 1.36
CA HIS A 100 7.91 -3.82 2.19
C HIS A 100 7.43 -2.92 3.33
N ALA A 101 6.11 -2.81 3.48
CA ALA A 101 5.53 -2.15 4.63
C ALA A 101 5.65 -3.04 5.87
N TYR A 102 6.19 -2.51 6.96
CA TYR A 102 6.38 -3.24 8.20
C TYR A 102 5.43 -2.73 9.27
N SER A 103 4.94 -3.64 10.11
CA SER A 103 4.24 -3.30 11.35
C SER A 103 4.47 -4.43 12.36
N PRO A 104 4.93 -4.12 13.59
CA PRO A 104 5.35 -5.14 14.55
C PRO A 104 4.21 -5.97 15.15
N PHE A 105 2.98 -5.45 15.17
CA PHE A 105 1.86 -6.07 15.93
C PHE A 105 0.62 -6.39 15.10
N VAL A 106 0.47 -5.76 13.94
CA VAL A 106 -0.73 -5.87 13.10
C VAL A 106 -0.30 -5.92 11.64
N LEU A 107 -1.05 -6.64 10.78
CA LEU A 107 -0.81 -6.57 9.35
C LEU A 107 -0.82 -5.11 8.86
N PRO A 108 0.15 -4.69 8.03
CA PRO A 108 0.19 -3.33 7.51
C PRO A 108 -1.10 -3.00 6.77
N SER A 109 -1.88 -2.06 7.32
CA SER A 109 -3.07 -1.54 6.67
C SER A 109 -2.68 -0.36 5.78
N PRO A 110 -3.11 -0.30 4.51
CA PRO A 110 -2.87 0.85 3.62
C PRO A 110 -3.19 2.20 4.28
N ARG A 111 -4.26 2.24 5.09
CA ARG A 111 -4.70 3.42 5.83
C ARG A 111 -3.73 3.89 6.91
N GLY A 112 -2.83 3.03 7.37
CA GLY A 112 -1.93 3.29 8.51
C GLY A 112 -0.46 3.02 8.19
N LEU A 113 -0.09 2.87 6.92
CA LEU A 113 1.29 2.60 6.55
C LEU A 113 2.20 3.75 6.97
N ASN A 114 3.15 3.42 7.83
CA ASN A 114 4.05 4.42 8.40
C ASN A 114 5.49 3.93 8.56
N THR A 115 5.77 2.66 8.26
CA THR A 115 7.07 2.05 8.51
C THR A 115 7.42 1.12 7.35
N PHE A 116 8.63 1.25 6.82
CA PHE A 116 9.07 0.57 5.60
C PHE A 116 10.46 -0.04 5.78
N ASN A 117 10.67 -1.19 5.14
CA ASN A 117 12.00 -1.77 4.95
C ASN A 117 12.16 -2.29 3.52
N LEU A 118 13.41 -2.45 3.08
CA LEU A 118 13.74 -3.16 1.85
C LEU A 118 14.04 -4.60 2.18
N LYS A 119 13.56 -5.53 1.36
CA LYS A 119 13.92 -6.95 1.42
C LYS A 119 14.44 -7.43 0.06
N CYS A 120 15.64 -8.01 0.01
CA CYS A 120 16.08 -8.92 -1.08
C CYS A 120 16.60 -10.22 -0.47
N CYS A 121 16.55 -11.30 -1.27
CA CYS A 121 17.22 -12.57 -1.03
C CYS A 121 16.97 -13.12 0.38
N ALA A 122 18.02 -13.53 1.10
CA ALA A 122 17.98 -14.01 2.48
C ALA A 122 18.35 -12.92 3.50
N TRP A 123 18.53 -11.68 3.05
CA TRP A 123 18.79 -10.57 3.95
C TRP A 123 17.54 -10.28 4.77
N ASN A 124 17.69 -10.19 6.09
CA ASN A 124 16.58 -9.95 7.03
C ASN A 124 15.99 -8.53 6.95
N GLY A 125 16.32 -7.81 5.88
CA GLY A 125 15.82 -6.49 5.53
C GLY A 125 16.67 -5.35 6.06
N SER A 126 16.44 -4.17 5.49
CA SER A 126 17.02 -2.92 5.97
C SER A 126 16.46 -2.56 7.35
N PRO A 127 17.14 -1.66 8.09
CA PRO A 127 16.48 -0.92 9.16
C PRO A 127 15.17 -0.30 8.65
N THR A 128 14.22 -0.16 9.56
CA THR A 128 12.91 0.40 9.25
C THR A 128 12.94 1.92 9.26
N TYR A 129 12.26 2.56 8.32
CA TYR A 129 12.14 4.01 8.22
C TYR A 129 10.69 4.43 8.03
N ASN A 130 10.37 5.65 8.43
CA ASN A 130 9.02 6.20 8.28
C ASN A 130 8.79 6.81 6.89
N ASP A 131 9.85 7.31 6.25
CA ASP A 131 9.84 7.78 4.87
C ASP A 131 10.57 6.74 3.99
N PRO A 132 9.87 6.07 3.05
CA PRO A 132 10.47 5.12 2.13
C PRO A 132 11.52 5.77 1.21
N ARG A 133 11.42 7.07 0.91
CA ARG A 133 12.40 7.78 0.06
C ARG A 133 13.74 7.93 0.77
N GLU A 134 13.72 8.20 2.08
CA GLU A 134 14.95 8.26 2.87
C GLU A 134 15.64 6.88 2.89
N LEU A 135 14.85 5.82 3.08
CA LEU A 135 15.32 4.45 3.02
C LEU A 135 15.99 4.13 1.68
N ILE A 136 15.33 4.46 0.56
CA ILE A 136 15.84 4.23 -0.80
C ILE A 136 17.13 5.03 -1.02
N LYS A 137 17.16 6.31 -0.63
CA LYS A 137 18.36 7.15 -0.72
C LYS A 137 19.54 6.55 0.04
N ARG A 138 19.32 6.10 1.27
CA ARG A 138 20.36 5.47 2.09
C ARG A 138 20.85 4.16 1.47
N TRP A 139 19.93 3.36 0.94
CA TRP A 139 20.26 2.13 0.24
C TRP A 139 21.11 2.39 -1.00
N ASN A 140 20.66 3.28 -1.88
CA ASN A 140 21.37 3.66 -3.10
C ASN A 140 22.79 4.14 -2.77
N ASN A 141 22.94 5.01 -1.78
CA ASN A 141 24.26 5.48 -1.32
C ASN A 141 25.16 4.37 -0.77
N ALA A 142 24.60 3.33 -0.17
CA ALA A 142 25.36 2.22 0.39
C ALA A 142 25.85 1.24 -0.68
N VAL A 143 25.12 1.09 -1.79
CA VAL A 143 25.46 0.15 -2.88
C VAL A 143 26.18 0.80 -4.07
N SER A 144 26.20 2.14 -4.16
CA SER A 144 26.98 2.87 -5.19
C SER A 144 28.47 3.01 -4.87
N LYS A 145 28.95 2.44 -3.76
CA LYS A 145 30.38 2.39 -3.38
C LYS A 145 30.98 1.04 -3.73
#